data_AF-A0A0Q5NRC1-F1
#
_entry.id   AF-A0A0Q5NRC1-F1
#
_cell.length_a   1.000
_cell.length_b   1.000
_cell.length_c   1.000
_cell.angle_alpha   90.00
_cell.angle_beta   90.00
_cell.angle_gamma   90.00
#
_symmetry.space_group_name_H-M   'P 1'
#
loop_
_entity.id
_entity.type
_entity.pdbx_description
1 polymer ?
#
loop_
_entity_poly.entity_id
_entity_poly.type
_entity_poly.pdbx_seq_one_letter_code
_entity_poly.pdbx_strand_id
1 'polypeptide(L)'
;MLSATFFATDVLADDACPQLVESRAGSVFNMSAFIKDKGSPEAALNAAREAVTKVNRGGGCRVLSDVPACEETLKLASVAIEALQTCAASRVHRPMNNSQANG
;
A
#
# COMPACT_ATOMS: atom_id res chain seq x y z
N MET A 1 36.12 28.48 15.09
CA MET A 1 35.27 27.52 15.83
C MET A 1 33.82 27.95 15.63
N LEU A 2 33.14 27.43 14.60
CA LEU A 2 31.72 27.69 14.36
C LEU A 2 31.03 26.32 14.37
N SER A 3 30.39 25.98 15.48
CA SER A 3 29.65 24.73 15.63
C SER A 3 28.27 24.91 15.01
N ALA A 4 27.96 24.13 13.98
CA ALA A 4 26.61 23.99 13.45
C ALA A 4 26.05 22.65 13.93
N THR A 5 25.30 22.68 15.02
CA THR A 5 24.50 21.54 15.48
C THR A 5 23.25 21.46 14.60
N PHE A 6 23.25 20.54 13.65
CA PHE A 6 22.05 20.17 12.91
C PHE A 6 21.23 19.21 13.78
N PHE A 7 20.15 19.72 14.35
CA PHE A 7 19.04 18.87 14.82
C PHE A 7 18.01 18.82 13.69
N ALA A 8 17.94 17.69 13.01
CA ALA A 8 16.77 17.32 12.22
C ALA A 8 16.31 15.96 12.75
N THR A 9 15.40 15.98 13.71
CA THR A 9 14.60 14.82 14.08
C THR A 9 13.51 14.66 13.03
N ASP A 10 13.78 13.91 11.97
CA ASP A 10 12.73 13.46 11.07
C ASP A 10 11.99 12.28 11.71
N VAL A 11 11.12 12.58 12.68
CA VAL A 11 9.98 11.70 12.98
C VAL A 11 8.82 12.18 12.12
N LEU A 12 8.79 11.72 10.88
CA LEU A 12 7.54 11.65 10.14
C LEU A 12 6.82 10.39 10.62
N ALA A 13 6.06 10.53 11.71
CA ALA A 13 4.93 9.66 11.98
C ALA A 13 3.75 10.11 11.10
N ASP A 14 3.95 10.08 9.78
CA ASP A 14 2.91 10.31 8.78
C ASP A 14 2.34 8.95 8.38
N ASP A 15 1.04 8.88 8.09
CA ASP A 15 0.23 7.65 7.98
C ASP A 15 0.99 6.48 7.34
N ALA A 16 1.17 5.36 8.06
CA ALA A 16 2.08 4.27 7.65
C ALA A 16 1.76 3.66 6.26
N CYS A 17 0.59 3.98 5.71
CA CYS A 17 0.15 3.57 4.38
C CYS A 17 0.13 4.76 3.41
N PRO A 18 0.62 4.60 2.17
CA PRO A 18 0.45 5.63 1.16
C PRO A 18 -1.03 5.87 0.86
N GLN A 19 -1.38 7.13 0.55
CA GLN A 19 -2.74 7.52 0.17
C GLN A 19 -3.07 7.12 -1.27
N LEU A 20 -2.08 7.23 -2.16
CA LEU A 20 -2.18 6.94 -3.59
C LEU A 20 -0.99 6.08 -4.00
N VAL A 21 -1.19 5.23 -4.99
CA VAL A 21 -0.10 4.57 -5.72
C VAL A 21 -0.29 4.77 -7.21
N GLU A 22 0.80 4.81 -7.95
CA GLU A 22 0.79 5.05 -9.39
C GLU A 22 1.60 3.97 -10.11
N SER A 23 1.07 3.46 -11.22
CA SER A 23 1.83 2.56 -12.10
C SER A 23 2.81 3.35 -12.98
N ARG A 24 3.77 2.67 -13.61
CA ARG A 24 4.67 3.32 -14.57
C ARG A 24 3.95 3.90 -15.81
N ALA A 25 2.74 3.44 -16.10
CA ALA A 25 1.93 3.97 -17.20
C ALA A 25 1.09 5.19 -16.78
N GLY A 26 1.20 5.63 -15.51
CA GLY A 26 0.46 6.78 -14.99
C GLY A 26 -0.92 6.45 -14.40
N SER A 27 -1.24 5.17 -14.23
CA SER A 27 -2.51 4.75 -13.63
C SER A 27 -2.47 4.99 -12.13
N VAL A 28 -3.36 5.83 -11.60
CA VAL A 28 -3.43 6.15 -10.17
C VAL A 28 -4.50 5.34 -9.47
N PHE A 29 -4.17 4.80 -8.29
CA PHE A 29 -5.10 4.07 -7.42
C PHE A 29 -5.18 4.72 -6.03
N ASN A 30 -6.41 4.94 -5.57
CA ASN A 30 -6.69 5.47 -4.23
C ASN A 30 -6.58 4.38 -3.17
N MET A 31 -5.40 4.31 -2.55
CA MET A 31 -5.05 3.30 -1.57
C MET A 31 -5.75 3.54 -0.24
N SER A 32 -5.88 4.79 0.22
CA SER A 32 -6.53 5.07 1.51
C SER A 32 -8.02 4.77 1.50
N ALA A 33 -8.71 5.04 0.39
CA ALA A 33 -10.09 4.63 0.20
C ALA A 33 -10.24 3.11 0.21
N PHE A 34 -9.33 2.38 -0.44
CA PHE A 34 -9.35 0.92 -0.45
C PHE A 34 -9.09 0.33 0.94
N ILE A 35 -8.11 0.84 1.68
CA ILE A 35 -7.84 0.43 3.07
C ILE A 35 -9.05 0.73 3.96
N LYS A 36 -9.65 1.91 3.82
CA LYS A 36 -10.86 2.29 4.56
C LYS A 36 -12.03 1.35 4.27
N ASP A 37 -12.24 0.98 3.01
CA ASP A 37 -13.28 0.02 2.60
C ASP A 37 -13.06 -1.38 3.19
N LYS A 38 -11.80 -1.84 3.24
CA LYS A 38 -11.46 -3.16 3.81
C LYS A 38 -11.27 -3.16 5.33
N GLY A 39 -11.21 -1.99 5.96
CA GLY A 39 -11.10 -1.81 7.40
C GLY A 39 -9.68 -1.87 7.96
N SER A 40 -8.73 -2.49 7.27
CA SER A 40 -7.30 -2.48 7.67
C SER A 40 -6.35 -2.70 6.47
N PRO A 41 -5.05 -2.33 6.60
CA PRO A 41 -4.05 -2.62 5.58
C PRO A 41 -3.87 -4.12 5.31
N GLU A 42 -3.97 -4.97 6.33
CA GLU A 42 -3.86 -6.43 6.21
C GLU A 42 -5.05 -7.02 5.45
N ALA A 43 -6.27 -6.55 5.75
CA ALA A 43 -7.47 -6.95 5.03
C ALA A 43 -7.43 -6.50 3.57
N ALA A 44 -6.96 -5.27 3.32
CA ALA A 44 -6.73 -4.75 1.97
C ALA A 44 -5.66 -5.56 1.21
N LEU A 45 -4.55 -5.90 1.85
CA LEU A 45 -3.49 -6.73 1.27
C LEU A 45 -4.03 -8.10 0.87
N ASN A 46 -4.79 -8.75 1.75
CA ASN A 46 -5.36 -10.06 1.45
C ASN A 46 -6.36 -9.98 0.28
N ALA A 47 -7.26 -8.98 0.29
CA ALA A 47 -8.24 -8.78 -0.77
C ALA A 47 -7.57 -8.53 -2.13
N ALA A 48 -6.51 -7.71 -2.19
CA ALA A 48 -5.78 -7.45 -3.42
C ALA A 48 -5.10 -8.72 -3.97
N ARG A 49 -4.46 -9.52 -3.11
CA ARG A 49 -3.84 -10.80 -3.48
C ARG A 49 -4.86 -11.81 -3.98
N GLU A 50 -6.02 -11.91 -3.32
CA GLU A 50 -7.11 -12.78 -3.73
C GLU A 50 -7.67 -12.39 -5.10
N ALA A 51 -7.84 -11.09 -5.36
CA ALA A 51 -8.30 -10.59 -6.65
C ALA A 51 -7.33 -10.99 -7.79
N VAL A 52 -6.02 -10.75 -7.63
CA VAL A 52 -5.00 -11.17 -8.60
C VAL A 52 -5.00 -12.69 -8.78
N THR A 53 -5.10 -13.44 -7.69
CA THR A 53 -5.16 -14.91 -7.74
C THR A 53 -6.38 -15.40 -8.51
N LYS A 54 -7.54 -14.76 -8.33
CA LYS A 54 -8.78 -15.11 -9.05
C LYS A 54 -8.63 -14.87 -10.55
N VAL A 55 -8.02 -13.76 -10.96
CA VAL A 55 -7.70 -13.49 -12.38
C VAL A 55 -6.80 -14.59 -12.94
N ASN A 56 -5.72 -14.94 -12.24
CA ASN A 56 -4.78 -15.96 -12.69
C ASN A 56 -5.43 -17.35 -12.79
N ARG A 57 -6.24 -17.75 -11.81
CA ARG A 57 -7.01 -19.00 -11.85
C ARG A 57 -8.06 -19.02 -12.96
N GLY A 58 -8.60 -17.86 -13.32
CA GLY A 58 -9.54 -17.69 -14.44
C GLY A 58 -8.90 -17.76 -15.83
N GLY A 59 -7.59 -18.01 -15.91
CA GLY A 59 -6.86 -18.06 -17.19
C GLY A 59 -6.03 -16.80 -17.47
N GLY A 60 -5.94 -15.86 -16.54
CA GLY A 60 -5.17 -14.62 -16.69
C GLY A 60 -5.81 -13.63 -17.66
N CYS A 61 -5.10 -12.58 -18.06
CA CYS A 61 -5.68 -11.54 -18.91
C CYS A 61 -6.03 -12.01 -20.33
N ARG A 62 -5.44 -13.10 -20.82
CA ARG A 62 -5.68 -13.63 -22.18
C ARG A 62 -7.12 -14.07 -22.45
N VAL A 63 -7.93 -14.31 -21.41
CA VAL A 63 -9.34 -14.69 -21.57
C VAL A 63 -10.28 -13.48 -21.68
N LEU A 64 -9.77 -12.26 -21.47
CA LEU A 64 -10.55 -11.04 -21.51
C LEU A 64 -10.47 -10.37 -22.89
N SER A 65 -11.52 -9.62 -23.25
CA SER A 65 -11.59 -8.91 -24.53
C SER A 65 -10.61 -7.73 -24.61
N ASP A 66 -10.27 -7.13 -23.48
CA ASP A 66 -9.28 -6.05 -23.39
C ASP A 66 -8.07 -6.51 -22.55
N VAL A 67 -7.19 -7.24 -23.21
CA VAL A 67 -5.96 -7.77 -22.60
C VAL A 67 -5.04 -6.65 -22.12
N PRO A 68 -4.76 -5.56 -22.90
CA PRO A 68 -3.90 -4.48 -22.43
C PRO A 68 -4.41 -3.78 -21.17
N ALA A 69 -5.71 -3.49 -21.08
CA ALA A 69 -6.28 -2.87 -19.88
C ALA A 69 -6.20 -3.80 -18.66
N CYS A 70 -6.41 -5.12 -18.85
CA CYS A 70 -6.24 -6.09 -17.77
C CYS A 70 -4.79 -6.15 -17.27
N GLU A 71 -3.83 -6.25 -18.18
CA GLU A 71 -2.40 -6.31 -17.82
C GLU A 71 -1.95 -5.05 -17.08
N GLU A 72 -2.44 -3.89 -17.51
CA GLU A 72 -2.17 -2.63 -16.82
C GLU A 72 -2.79 -2.60 -15.42
N THR A 73 -4.03 -3.09 -15.27
CA THR A 73 -4.69 -3.20 -13.97
C THR A 73 -3.93 -4.15 -13.04
N LEU A 74 -3.42 -5.28 -13.55
CA LEU A 74 -2.62 -6.21 -12.76
C LEU A 74 -1.29 -5.60 -12.33
N LYS A 75 -0.63 -4.82 -13.19
CA LYS A 75 0.59 -4.08 -12.82
C LYS A 75 0.32 -3.07 -11.70
N LEU A 76 -0.76 -2.29 -11.81
CA LEU A 76 -1.16 -1.37 -10.74
C LEU A 76 -1.49 -2.11 -9.44
N ALA A 77 -2.18 -3.26 -9.54
CA ALA A 77 -2.46 -4.11 -8.38
C ALA A 77 -1.17 -4.66 -7.73
N SER A 78 -0.14 -5.01 -8.52
CA SER A 78 1.17 -5.41 -7.98
C SER A 78 1.84 -4.29 -7.19
N VAL A 79 1.87 -3.06 -7.74
CA VAL A 79 2.38 -1.89 -7.01
C VAL A 79 1.60 -1.66 -5.72
N ALA A 80 0.27 -1.80 -5.77
CA ALA A 80 -0.59 -1.65 -4.60
C ALA A 80 -0.29 -2.73 -3.53
N ILE A 81 -0.11 -3.99 -3.94
CA ILE A 81 0.23 -5.10 -3.04
C ILE A 81 1.57 -4.83 -2.33
N GLU A 82 2.59 -4.41 -3.06
CA GLU A 82 3.91 -4.09 -2.49
C GLU A 82 3.82 -2.96 -1.45
N ALA A 83 3.08 -1.90 -1.77
CA ALA A 83 2.82 -0.80 -0.84
C ALA A 83 2.08 -1.28 0.43
N LEU A 84 1.06 -2.11 0.27
CA LEU A 84 0.29 -2.68 1.37
C LEU A 84 1.13 -3.62 2.25
N GLN A 85 2.06 -4.40 1.66
CA GLN A 85 2.99 -5.25 2.41
C GLN A 85 3.88 -4.42 3.32
N THR A 86 4.49 -3.35 2.80
CA THR A 86 5.34 -2.46 3.59
C THR A 86 4.54 -1.75 4.69
N CYS A 87 3.33 -1.27 4.36
CA CYS A 87 2.49 -0.61 5.34
C CYS A 87 2.05 -1.57 6.47
N ALA A 88 1.53 -2.74 6.12
CA ALA A 88 1.06 -3.73 7.09
C ALA A 88 2.22 -4.22 7.99
N ALA A 89 3.40 -4.49 7.41
CA ALA A 89 4.58 -4.88 8.17
C ALA A 89 5.02 -3.80 9.19
N SER A 90 4.92 -2.53 8.80
CA SER A 90 5.25 -1.40 9.68
C SER A 90 4.28 -1.27 10.87
N ARG A 91 3.01 -1.66 10.69
CA ARG A 91 2.05 -1.72 11.80
C ARG A 91 2.30 -2.88 12.75
N VAL A 92 2.73 -4.04 12.25
CA VAL A 92 3.15 -5.17 13.10
C VAL A 92 4.41 -4.82 13.91
N HIS A 93 5.36 -4.10 13.29
CA HIS A 93 6.59 -3.65 13.93
C HIS A 93 6.43 -2.41 14.83
N ARG A 94 5.28 -1.74 14.78
CA ARG A 94 4.83 -0.82 15.82
C ARG A 94 3.99 -1.65 16.80
N PRO A 95 4.62 -2.40 17.74
CA PRO A 95 3.87 -2.86 18.89
C PRO A 95 3.21 -1.63 19.52
N MET A 96 2.12 -1.83 20.26
CA MET A 96 1.51 -0.84 21.15
C MET A 96 2.51 -0.37 22.22
N ASN A 97 3.60 0.28 21.82
CA ASN A 97 4.62 0.87 22.65
C ASN A 97 4.46 2.38 22.54
N ASN A 98 3.39 2.85 23.17
CA ASN A 98 3.40 3.98 24.09
C ASN A 98 1.97 4.46 24.30
N SER A 99 1.48 4.29 25.52
CA SER A 99 1.19 5.44 26.37
C SER A 99 0.68 6.68 25.63
N GLN A 100 -0.57 6.62 25.19
CA GLN A 100 -1.49 7.74 25.44
C GLN A 100 -1.80 7.75 26.95
N ALA A 101 -0.79 8.13 27.73
CA ALA A 101 -0.89 8.44 29.15
C ALA A 101 0.02 9.65 29.35
N ASN A 102 -0.58 10.84 29.29
CA ASN A 102 -0.13 12.18 29.70
C ASN A 102 -0.87 13.18 28.81
N GLY A 103 -1.77 14.05 29.27
CA GLY A 103 -2.28 14.39 30.60
C GLY A 103 -3.32 15.48 30.40
#